data_AF-A0A952WYD9-F1
#
_entry.id   AF-A0A952WYD9-F1
#
_cell.length_a   1.000
_cell.length_b   1.000
_cell.length_c   1.000
_cell.angle_alpha   90.00
_cell.angle_beta   90.00
_cell.angle_gamma   90.00
#
_symmetry.space_group_name_H-M   'P 1'
#
loop_
_entity.id
_entity.type
_entity.pdbx_description
1 polymer ?
#
loop_
_entity_poly.entity_id
_entity_poly.type
_entity_poly.pdbx_seq_one_letter_code
_entity_poly.pdbx_strand_id
1 'polypeptide(L)'
;MNTAADPILNDVLVSLHRSLLQYVAEAWPWADAHSVATRDAVLAQSVLQHHTVEQLASLLRDRGYPIQFGTYPDFSHLNYVSLDFLLTRLIADQQRVVADCEAAARELADDPEDGAVLNTVAVAERERLAALRALQQTSRAAAPSRAG
;
A
#
# COMPACT_ATOMS: atom_id res chain seq x y z
N MET A 1 -6.43 -9.77 -26.14
CA MET A 1 -5.19 -10.56 -26.35
C MET A 1 -4.40 -10.37 -25.08
N ASN A 2 -4.09 -11.44 -24.35
CA ASN A 2 -3.29 -11.31 -23.13
C ASN A 2 -1.84 -11.01 -23.52
N THR A 3 -1.23 -10.05 -22.85
CA THR A 3 0.15 -9.61 -23.08
C THR A 3 1.11 -10.32 -22.11
N ALA A 4 2.41 -10.24 -22.38
CA ALA A 4 3.42 -10.70 -21.42
C ALA A 4 3.45 -9.85 -20.13
N ALA A 5 2.89 -8.64 -20.17
CA ALA A 5 2.80 -7.71 -19.04
C ALA A 5 1.66 -8.02 -18.07
N ASP A 6 0.59 -8.70 -18.51
CA ASP A 6 -0.61 -8.91 -17.68
C ASP A 6 -0.33 -9.67 -16.37
N PRO A 7 0.52 -10.72 -16.33
CA PRO A 7 0.92 -11.36 -15.08
C PRO A 7 1.63 -10.39 -14.12
N ILE A 8 2.52 -9.55 -14.63
CA ILE A 8 3.29 -8.58 -13.84
C ILE A 8 2.37 -7.50 -13.26
N LEU A 9 1.42 -7.00 -14.07
CA LEU A 9 0.39 -6.08 -13.63
C LEU A 9 -0.50 -6.69 -12.54
N ASN A 10 -0.83 -7.98 -12.67
CA ASN A 10 -1.59 -8.71 -11.66
C ASN A 10 -0.79 -8.90 -10.36
N ASP A 11 0.51 -9.18 -10.43
CA ASP A 11 1.37 -9.32 -9.25
C ASP A 11 1.47 -8.00 -8.47
N VAL A 12 1.60 -6.87 -9.19
CA VAL A 12 1.53 -5.54 -8.58
C VAL A 12 0.15 -5.30 -7.95
N LEU A 13 -0.93 -5.62 -8.66
CA LEU A 13 -2.29 -5.52 -8.10
C LEU A 13 -2.41 -6.30 -6.79
N VAL A 14 -1.89 -7.53 -6.72
CA VAL A 14 -1.90 -8.34 -5.49
C VAL A 14 -1.07 -7.68 -4.39
N SER A 15 0.13 -7.19 -4.69
CA SER A 15 0.99 -6.55 -3.70
C SER A 15 0.33 -5.30 -3.09
N LEU A 16 -0.39 -4.51 -3.90
CA LEU A 16 -1.20 -3.37 -3.45
C LEU A 16 -2.43 -3.81 -2.65
N HIS A 17 -3.23 -4.74 -3.20
CA HIS A 17 -4.52 -5.15 -2.63
C HIS A 17 -4.37 -5.94 -1.32
N ARG A 18 -3.25 -6.64 -1.15
CA ARG A 18 -2.94 -7.44 0.04
C ARG A 18 -1.83 -6.83 0.91
N SER A 19 -1.58 -5.53 0.74
CA SER A 19 -0.68 -4.78 1.59
C SER A 19 -1.21 -4.70 3.04
N LEU A 20 -0.31 -4.45 3.97
CA LEU A 20 -0.69 -4.16 5.36
C LEU A 20 -1.56 -2.91 5.45
N LEU A 21 -1.40 -1.95 4.54
CA LEU A 21 -2.22 -0.75 4.51
C LEU A 21 -3.70 -1.08 4.25
N GLN A 22 -3.99 -1.96 3.29
CA GLN A 22 -5.36 -2.44 3.03
C GLN A 22 -5.90 -3.23 4.22
N TYR A 23 -5.08 -4.11 4.80
CA TYR A 23 -5.48 -4.88 5.98
C TYR A 23 -5.88 -3.98 7.15
N VAL A 24 -5.09 -2.95 7.45
CA VAL A 24 -5.35 -2.01 8.56
C VAL A 24 -6.61 -1.17 8.34
N ALA A 25 -7.01 -0.94 7.09
CA ALA A 25 -8.27 -0.26 6.80
C ALA A 25 -9.50 -1.13 7.14
N GLU A 26 -9.38 -2.45 6.98
CA GLU A 26 -10.42 -3.43 7.32
C GLU A 26 -10.40 -3.81 8.81
N ALA A 27 -9.20 -3.94 9.39
CA ALA A 27 -8.94 -4.44 10.73
C ALA A 27 -8.14 -3.42 11.55
N TRP A 28 -8.69 -2.20 11.67
CA TRP A 28 -8.02 -1.12 12.41
C TRP A 28 -7.72 -1.57 13.86
N PRO A 29 -6.46 -1.51 14.32
CA PRO A 29 -6.13 -1.92 15.68
C PRO A 29 -6.71 -0.92 16.69
N TRP A 30 -7.07 -1.41 17.88
CA TRP A 30 -7.61 -0.55 18.92
C TRP A 30 -6.54 0.46 19.37
N ALA A 31 -6.67 1.71 18.90
CA ALA A 31 -5.84 2.84 19.28
C ALA A 31 -6.63 3.78 20.21
N ASP A 32 -5.91 4.53 21.04
CA ASP A 32 -6.50 5.51 21.94
C ASP A 32 -7.28 6.62 21.20
N ALA A 33 -8.15 7.33 21.92
CA ALA A 33 -8.94 8.44 21.36
C ALA A 33 -8.07 9.61 20.85
N HIS A 34 -6.79 9.70 21.26
CA HIS A 34 -5.84 10.70 20.80
C HIS A 34 -5.28 10.40 19.40
N SER A 35 -5.57 9.22 18.86
CA SER A 35 -5.04 8.73 17.58
C SER A 35 -5.99 8.89 16.39
N VAL A 36 -7.18 9.48 16.57
CA VAL A 36 -8.22 9.58 15.51
C VAL A 36 -7.70 10.29 14.26
N ALA A 37 -7.00 11.42 14.40
CA ALA A 37 -6.46 12.14 13.23
C ALA A 37 -5.42 11.31 12.45
N THR A 38 -4.58 10.53 13.16
CA THR A 38 -3.60 9.66 12.50
C THR A 38 -4.29 8.48 11.82
N ARG A 39 -5.32 7.92 12.47
CA ARG A 39 -6.18 6.90 11.87
C ARG A 39 -6.77 7.38 10.56
N ASP A 40 -7.46 8.50 10.57
CA ASP A 40 -8.15 9.02 9.39
C ASP A 40 -7.16 9.29 8.25
N ALA A 41 -5.96 9.79 8.57
CA ALA A 41 -4.92 9.98 7.58
C ALA A 41 -4.39 8.66 6.98
N VAL A 42 -4.23 7.61 7.79
CA VAL A 42 -3.86 6.26 7.28
C VAL A 42 -4.98 5.69 6.41
N LEU A 43 -6.24 5.81 6.85
CA LEU A 43 -7.40 5.35 6.06
C LEU A 43 -7.51 6.09 4.72
N ALA A 44 -7.23 7.41 4.70
CA ALA A 44 -7.19 8.17 3.46
C ALA A 44 -6.12 7.62 2.49
N GLN A 45 -4.95 7.23 2.99
CA GLN A 45 -3.94 6.58 2.15
C GLN A 45 -4.40 5.22 1.62
N SER A 46 -5.13 4.44 2.43
CA SER A 46 -5.70 3.16 1.98
C SER A 46 -6.71 3.33 0.86
N VAL A 47 -7.57 4.35 0.93
CA VAL A 47 -8.54 4.68 -0.13
C VAL A 47 -7.82 5.02 -1.44
N LEU A 48 -6.76 5.84 -1.37
CA LEU A 48 -5.96 6.16 -2.56
C LEU A 48 -5.31 4.91 -3.17
N GLN A 49 -4.78 4.00 -2.35
CA GLN A 49 -4.22 2.73 -2.85
C GLN A 49 -5.29 1.82 -3.45
N HIS A 50 -6.48 1.80 -2.85
CA HIS A 50 -7.59 1.01 -3.36
C HIS A 50 -8.02 1.47 -4.76
N HIS A 51 -8.07 2.78 -5.00
CA HIS A 51 -8.33 3.29 -6.35
C HIS A 51 -7.27 2.86 -7.37
N THR A 52 -5.99 2.79 -6.99
CA THR A 52 -4.95 2.24 -7.87
C THR A 52 -5.19 0.76 -8.18
N VAL A 53 -5.63 -0.02 -7.19
CA VAL A 53 -6.03 -1.44 -7.39
C VAL A 53 -7.20 -1.54 -8.37
N GLU A 54 -8.23 -0.69 -8.22
CA GLU A 54 -9.38 -0.68 -9.13
C GLU A 54 -8.98 -0.36 -10.58
N GLN A 55 -8.07 0.60 -10.77
CA GLN A 55 -7.56 0.96 -12.09
C GLN A 55 -6.82 -0.21 -12.76
N LEU A 56 -5.92 -0.89 -12.04
CA LEU A 56 -5.23 -2.08 -12.54
C LEU A 56 -6.21 -3.23 -12.83
N ALA A 57 -7.20 -3.42 -11.95
CA ALA A 57 -8.22 -4.44 -12.15
C ALA A 57 -9.08 -4.16 -13.38
N SER A 58 -9.43 -2.90 -13.65
CA SER A 58 -10.15 -2.52 -14.86
C SER A 58 -9.32 -2.81 -16.10
N LEU A 59 -8.05 -2.39 -16.11
CA LEU A 59 -7.13 -2.62 -17.23
C LEU A 59 -7.01 -4.12 -17.57
N LEU A 60 -6.77 -4.97 -16.56
CA LEU A 60 -6.66 -6.42 -16.75
C LEU A 60 -7.97 -7.04 -17.25
N ARG A 61 -9.11 -6.56 -16.73
CA ARG A 61 -10.44 -7.03 -17.16
C ARG A 61 -10.72 -6.66 -18.62
N ASP A 62 -10.39 -5.44 -19.02
CA ASP A 62 -10.57 -4.96 -20.40
C ASP A 62 -9.71 -5.75 -21.39
N ARG A 63 -8.55 -6.26 -20.94
CA ARG A 63 -7.69 -7.16 -21.72
C ARG A 63 -8.20 -8.59 -21.79
N GLY A 64 -9.17 -8.96 -20.95
CA GLY A 64 -9.67 -10.32 -20.79
C GLY A 64 -8.77 -11.21 -19.93
N TYR A 65 -7.88 -10.62 -19.13
CA TYR A 65 -6.97 -11.36 -18.26
C TYR A 65 -7.69 -11.81 -16.97
N PRO A 66 -7.56 -13.08 -16.56
CA PRO A 66 -8.15 -13.56 -15.31
C PRO A 66 -7.38 -13.03 -14.09
N ILE A 67 -7.99 -12.11 -13.35
CA ILE A 67 -7.38 -11.46 -12.17
C ILE A 67 -7.31 -12.43 -11.00
N GLN A 68 -6.15 -12.52 -10.38
CA GLN A 68 -5.96 -13.20 -9.10
C GLN A 68 -5.80 -12.13 -8.01
N PHE A 69 -6.74 -12.06 -7.07
CA PHE A 69 -6.69 -11.07 -5.98
C PHE A 69 -5.82 -11.47 -4.78
N GLY A 70 -5.25 -12.68 -4.80
CA GLY A 70 -4.44 -13.20 -3.70
C GLY A 70 -5.17 -13.28 -2.35
N THR A 71 -4.40 -13.54 -1.30
CA THR A 71 -4.87 -13.59 0.10
C THR A 71 -3.98 -12.71 0.96
N TYR A 72 -4.51 -12.22 2.08
CA TYR A 72 -3.70 -11.46 3.03
C TYR A 72 -2.62 -12.37 3.65
N PRO A 73 -1.38 -11.88 3.79
CA PRO A 73 -0.43 -12.46 4.73
C PRO A 73 -1.00 -12.48 6.15
N ASP A 74 -0.40 -13.28 7.03
CA ASP A 74 -0.84 -13.34 8.42
C ASP A 74 -0.48 -12.05 9.20
N PHE A 75 -1.40 -11.11 9.18
CA PHE A 75 -1.33 -9.84 9.92
C PHE A 75 -2.09 -9.86 11.24
N SER A 76 -2.64 -11.01 11.64
CA SER A 76 -3.49 -11.12 12.85
C SER A 76 -2.76 -10.70 14.14
N HIS A 77 -1.44 -10.84 14.16
CA HIS A 77 -0.56 -10.42 15.25
C HIS A 77 -0.49 -8.90 15.44
N LEU A 78 -1.02 -8.10 14.52
CA LEU A 78 -1.01 -6.64 14.56
C LEU A 78 -2.30 -6.02 15.12
N ASN A 79 -3.29 -6.83 15.50
CA ASN A 79 -4.59 -6.34 15.99
C ASN A 79 -4.52 -5.60 17.35
N TYR A 80 -3.48 -5.86 18.16
CA TYR A 80 -3.30 -5.30 19.50
C TYR A 80 -1.90 -4.71 19.69
N VAL A 81 -1.60 -3.64 18.96
CA VAL A 81 -0.28 -2.97 19.02
C VAL A 81 -0.44 -1.46 19.22
N SER A 82 0.61 -0.81 19.74
CA SER A 82 0.66 0.66 19.79
C SER A 82 0.69 1.27 18.39
N LEU A 83 0.16 2.48 18.24
CA LEU A 83 0.17 3.21 16.97
C LEU A 83 1.59 3.40 16.39
N ASP A 84 2.60 3.73 17.20
CA ASP A 84 3.97 3.92 16.70
C ASP A 84 4.56 2.63 16.12
N PHE A 85 4.31 1.50 16.80
CA PHE A 85 4.69 0.19 16.29
C PHE A 85 3.96 -0.14 14.98
N LEU A 86 2.65 0.13 14.90
CA LEU A 86 1.87 -0.06 13.69
C LEU A 86 2.41 0.77 12.52
N LEU A 87 2.65 2.07 12.74
CA LEU A 87 3.18 2.97 11.70
C LEU A 87 4.55 2.52 11.21
N THR A 88 5.41 2.04 12.12
CA THR A 88 6.70 1.46 11.74
C THR A 88 6.53 0.26 10.82
N ARG A 89 5.57 -0.64 11.11
CA ARG A 89 5.27 -1.80 10.26
C ARG A 89 4.64 -1.41 8.93
N LEU A 90 3.71 -0.46 8.92
CA LEU A 90 3.10 0.09 7.71
C LEU A 90 4.15 0.69 6.77
N ILE A 91 5.09 1.47 7.32
CA ILE A 91 6.18 2.06 6.53
C ILE A 91 7.09 0.97 5.94
N ALA A 92 7.40 -0.08 6.70
CA ALA A 92 8.22 -1.18 6.22
C ALA A 92 7.51 -1.98 5.10
N ASP A 93 6.23 -2.30 5.27
CA ASP A 93 5.46 -2.98 4.23
C ASP A 93 5.27 -2.10 2.99
N GLN A 94 4.98 -0.80 3.16
CA GLN A 94 4.87 0.13 2.03
C GLN A 94 6.19 0.29 1.28
N GLN A 95 7.35 0.20 1.95
CA GLN A 95 8.66 0.18 1.27
C GLN A 95 8.82 -1.06 0.38
N ARG A 96 8.39 -2.23 0.86
CA ARG A 96 8.36 -3.46 0.06
C ARG A 96 7.45 -3.27 -1.16
N VAL A 97 6.24 -2.76 -0.96
CA VAL A 97 5.29 -2.48 -2.05
C VAL A 97 5.88 -1.54 -3.10
N VAL A 98 6.53 -0.43 -2.68
CA VAL A 98 7.22 0.48 -3.60
C VAL A 98 8.30 -0.26 -4.39
N ALA A 99 9.12 -1.07 -3.72
CA ALA A 99 10.18 -1.82 -4.38
C ALA A 99 9.63 -2.84 -5.40
N ASP A 100 8.51 -3.50 -5.08
CA ASP A 100 7.82 -4.41 -6.00
C ASP A 100 7.33 -3.65 -7.25
N CYS A 101 6.69 -2.49 -7.07
CA CYS A 101 6.24 -1.65 -8.19
C CYS A 101 7.40 -1.15 -9.06
N GLU A 102 8.50 -0.71 -8.44
CA GLU A 102 9.69 -0.25 -9.17
C GLU A 102 10.44 -1.39 -9.87
N ALA A 103 10.40 -2.60 -9.33
CA ALA A 103 10.93 -3.79 -9.99
C ALA A 103 10.09 -4.14 -11.22
N ALA A 104 8.78 -4.20 -11.07
CA ALA A 104 7.84 -4.48 -12.15
C ALA A 104 7.93 -3.42 -13.28
N ALA A 105 8.04 -2.15 -12.93
CA ALA A 105 8.22 -1.08 -13.91
C ALA A 105 9.54 -1.21 -14.71
N ARG A 106 10.61 -1.71 -14.08
CA ARG A 106 11.89 -1.99 -14.75
C ARG A 106 11.81 -3.24 -15.63
N GLU A 107 11.05 -4.25 -15.22
CA GLU A 107 10.84 -5.47 -16.00
C GLU A 107 10.09 -5.19 -17.31
N LEU A 108 9.16 -4.23 -17.28
CA LEU A 108 8.43 -3.75 -18.44
C LEU A 108 9.06 -2.51 -19.11
N ALA A 109 10.36 -2.28 -18.94
CA ALA A 109 11.03 -1.13 -19.53
C ALA A 109 10.99 -1.13 -21.07
N ASP A 110 10.94 -2.31 -21.68
CA ASP A 110 10.88 -2.49 -23.14
C ASP A 110 9.43 -2.46 -23.68
N ASP A 111 8.42 -2.40 -22.80
CA ASP A 111 6.99 -2.30 -23.13
C ASP A 111 6.46 -0.91 -22.72
N PRO A 112 6.50 0.11 -23.60
CA PRO A 112 6.35 1.52 -23.20
C PRO A 112 4.99 1.85 -22.57
N GLU A 113 3.92 1.21 -23.05
CA GLU A 113 2.55 1.45 -22.57
C GLU A 113 2.37 0.89 -21.14
N ASP A 114 2.72 -0.37 -20.93
CA ASP A 114 2.58 -1.04 -19.62
C ASP A 114 3.61 -0.54 -18.60
N GLY A 115 4.83 -0.28 -19.05
CA GLY A 115 5.87 0.36 -18.26
C GLY A 115 5.44 1.76 -17.77
N ALA A 116 4.72 2.54 -18.59
CA ALA A 116 4.20 3.84 -18.17
C ALA A 116 3.11 3.71 -17.07
N VAL A 117 2.23 2.71 -17.18
CA VAL A 117 1.25 2.40 -16.14
C VAL A 117 1.95 2.08 -14.82
N LEU A 118 2.91 1.15 -14.83
CA LEU A 118 3.63 0.76 -13.62
C LEU A 118 4.50 1.88 -13.04
N ASN A 119 5.11 2.73 -13.87
CA ASN A 119 5.82 3.91 -13.40
C ASN A 119 4.89 4.89 -12.67
N THR A 120 3.67 5.07 -13.19
CA THR A 120 2.65 5.91 -12.54
C THR A 120 2.27 5.33 -11.17
N VAL A 121 2.06 4.02 -11.10
CA VAL A 121 1.79 3.31 -9.84
C VAL A 121 2.97 3.49 -8.87
N ALA A 122 4.21 3.26 -9.31
CA ALA A 122 5.39 3.40 -8.46
C ALA A 122 5.59 4.83 -7.93
N VAL A 123 5.26 5.86 -8.71
CA VAL A 123 5.23 7.26 -8.24
C VAL A 123 4.21 7.42 -7.11
N ALA A 124 2.96 6.97 -7.31
CA ALA A 124 1.90 7.08 -6.31
C ALA A 124 2.24 6.34 -5.00
N GLU A 125 2.83 5.14 -5.09
CA GLU A 125 3.26 4.39 -3.91
C GLU A 125 4.41 5.08 -3.14
N ARG A 126 5.32 5.77 -3.83
CA ARG A 126 6.37 6.56 -3.20
C ARG A 126 5.82 7.78 -2.46
N GLU A 127 4.87 8.47 -3.06
CA GLU A 127 4.17 9.59 -2.40
C GLU A 127 3.44 9.11 -1.14
N ARG A 128 2.80 7.94 -1.22
CA ARG A 128 2.14 7.31 -0.07
C ARG A 128 3.13 6.95 1.04
N LEU A 129 4.29 6.39 0.68
CA LEU A 129 5.36 6.12 1.63
C LEU A 129 5.84 7.41 2.33
N ALA A 130 5.98 8.51 1.58
CA ALA A 130 6.34 9.81 2.13
C ALA A 130 5.27 10.33 3.11
N ALA A 131 3.99 10.20 2.76
CA ALA A 131 2.88 10.57 3.63
C ALA A 131 2.87 9.76 4.94
N LEU A 132 3.04 8.44 4.88
CA LEU A 132 3.10 7.59 6.07
C LEU A 132 4.29 7.96 6.98
N ARG A 133 5.46 8.27 6.40
CA ARG A 133 6.63 8.76 7.16
C ARG A 133 6.35 10.09 7.86
N ALA A 134 5.67 11.02 7.21
CA ALA A 134 5.27 12.30 7.80
C ALA A 134 4.28 12.10 8.97
N LEU A 135 3.36 11.14 8.86
CA LEU A 135 2.44 10.78 9.94
C LEU A 135 3.18 10.23 11.16
N GLN A 136 4.16 9.35 10.96
CA GLN A 136 4.97 8.83 12.06
C GLN A 136 5.74 9.93 12.81
N GLN A 137 6.33 10.88 12.07
CA GLN A 137 7.05 12.01 12.68
C GLN A 137 6.10 12.89 13.51
N THR A 138 4.93 13.21 12.97
CA THR A 138 3.89 13.98 13.66
C THR A 138 3.40 13.27 14.93
N SER A 139 3.12 11.96 14.83
CA SER A 139 2.65 11.16 15.96
C SER A 139 3.69 11.10 17.09
N ARG A 140 4.98 10.95 16.75
CA ARG A 140 6.07 10.95 17.74
C ARG A 140 6.26 12.31 18.39
N ALA A 141 6.09 13.41 17.66
CA ALA A 141 6.17 14.76 18.21
C ALA A 141 4.99 15.09 19.15
N ALA A 142 3.82 14.50 18.90
CA ALA A 142 2.62 14.68 19.73
C ALA A 142 2.59 13.77 20.97
N ALA A 143 3.45 12.75 21.05
CA ALA A 143 3.53 11.87 22.21
C ALA A 143 4.04 12.68 23.43
N PRO A 144 3.32 12.70 24.57
CA PRO A 144 3.79 13.37 25.77
C PRO A 144 5.12 12.74 26.18
N SER A 145 6.12 13.58 26.45
CA SER A 145 7.41 13.15 27.00
C SER A 145 7.14 12.22 28.18
N ARG A 146 7.40 10.92 28.02
CA ARG A 146 7.39 9.96 29.12
C ARG A 146 8.56 10.32 30.02
N ALA A 147 8.35 11.29 30.90
CA ALA A 147 9.27 11.65 31.95
C ALA A 147 9.29 10.52 32.98
N GLY A 148 10.48 9.93 33.14
CA GLY A 148 11.06 9.34 34.37
C GLY A 148 10.19 8.41 35.20
#